data_AF-A0A7S2XS96-F1
#
_entry.id   AF-A0A7S2XS96-F1
#
_cell.length_a   1.000
_cell.length_b   1.000
_cell.length_c   1.000
_cell.angle_alpha   90.00
_cell.angle_beta   90.00
_cell.angle_gamma   90.00
#
_symmetry.space_group_name_H-M   'P 1'
#
loop_
_entity.id
_entity.type
_entity.pdbx_description
1 polymer ?
#
loop_
_entity_poly.entity_id
_entity_poly.type
_entity_poly.pdbx_seq_one_letter_code
_entity_poly.pdbx_strand_id
1 'polypeptide(L)'
;VTRVLAEHMARLALEPVTDEELSRARNMLKCNVLTQLESRLVLFEDIGRQILTYGKREGTAEMCAKIDAVTAQDIQEIARKAITKPPTLASVGENISNVPAYEEIASWFSH
;
A
#
# COMPACT_ATOMS: atom_id res chain seq x y z
N VAL A 1 3.18 -18.28 -4.14
CA VAL A 1 2.63 -16.91 -4.03
C VAL A 1 3.31 -16.12 -2.91
N THR A 2 3.37 -16.64 -1.69
CA THR A 2 4.01 -15.98 -0.53
C THR A 2 5.46 -15.53 -0.79
N ARG A 3 6.29 -16.37 -1.42
CA ARG A 3 7.68 -16.02 -1.78
C ARG A 3 7.78 -14.86 -2.76
N VAL A 4 6.98 -14.88 -3.82
CA VAL A 4 6.96 -13.83 -4.85
C VAL A 4 6.56 -12.47 -4.24
N LEU A 5 5.63 -12.46 -3.29
CA LEU A 5 5.26 -11.24 -2.55
C LEU A 5 6.43 -10.69 -1.73
N ALA A 6 7.17 -11.56 -1.03
CA ALA A 6 8.35 -11.15 -0.27
C ALA A 6 9.43 -10.57 -1.19
N GLU A 7 9.71 -11.23 -2.32
CA GLU A 7 10.66 -10.76 -3.33
C GLU A 7 10.27 -9.39 -3.92
N HIS A 8 8.99 -9.17 -4.23
CA HIS A 8 8.52 -7.85 -4.72
C HIS A 8 8.64 -6.75 -3.66
N MET A 9 8.33 -7.05 -2.40
CA MET A 9 8.49 -6.10 -1.29
C MET A 9 9.97 -5.74 -1.07
N ALA A 10 10.86 -6.73 -1.14
CA ALA A 10 12.31 -6.49 -1.07
C ALA A 10 12.79 -5.66 -2.25
N ARG A 11 12.33 -5.94 -3.47
CA ARG A 11 12.68 -5.16 -4.67
C ARG A 11 12.28 -3.69 -4.55
N LEU A 12 11.08 -3.40 -4.04
CA LEU A 12 10.64 -2.02 -3.76
C LEU A 12 11.55 -1.27 -2.77
N ALA A 13 12.19 -1.99 -1.85
CA ALA A 13 13.11 -1.41 -0.87
C ALA A 13 14.53 -1.19 -1.42
N LEU A 14 14.97 -2.05 -2.34
CA LEU A 14 16.33 -2.07 -2.88
C LEU A 14 16.47 -1.23 -4.15
N GLU A 15 15.47 -1.26 -5.02
CA GLU A 15 15.49 -0.64 -6.34
C GLU A 15 14.42 0.46 -6.44
N PRO A 16 14.76 1.66 -6.92
CA PRO A 16 13.76 2.69 -7.19
C PRO A 16 12.77 2.22 -8.27
N VAL A 17 11.48 2.49 -8.06
CA VAL A 17 10.47 2.33 -9.11
C VAL A 17 10.72 3.28 -10.27
N THR A 18 10.34 2.89 -11.48
CA THR A 18 10.47 3.78 -12.64
C THR A 18 9.44 4.90 -12.61
N ASP A 19 9.74 6.02 -13.27
CA ASP A 19 8.81 7.15 -13.38
C ASP A 19 7.50 6.75 -14.06
N GLU A 20 7.56 5.82 -15.02
CA GLU A 20 6.40 5.29 -15.72
C GLU A 20 5.50 4.47 -14.79
N GLU A 21 6.08 3.58 -13.98
CA GLU A 21 5.35 2.78 -13.00
C GLU A 21 4.73 3.66 -11.92
N LEU A 22 5.49 4.63 -11.42
CA LEU A 22 5.03 5.56 -10.39
C LEU A 22 3.90 6.45 -10.93
N SER A 23 4.05 7.02 -12.12
CA SER A 23 3.01 7.83 -12.75
C SER A 23 1.73 7.02 -12.99
N ARG A 24 1.87 5.76 -13.44
CA ARG A 24 0.73 4.87 -13.62
C ARG A 24 0.04 4.58 -12.29
N ALA A 25 0.80 4.26 -11.24
CA ALA A 25 0.26 3.99 -9.91
C ALA A 25 -0.49 5.20 -9.31
N ARG A 26 0.07 6.40 -9.44
CA ARG A 26 -0.59 7.65 -9.02
C ARG A 26 -1.91 7.88 -9.74
N ASN A 27 -1.94 7.70 -11.06
CA ASN A 27 -3.16 7.83 -11.84
C ASN A 27 -4.21 6.78 -11.46
N MET A 28 -3.80 5.52 -11.28
CA MET A 28 -4.69 4.47 -10.81
C MET A 28 -5.30 4.77 -9.44
N LEU A 29 -4.50 5.28 -8.49
CA LEU A 29 -4.99 5.65 -7.16
C LEU A 29 -5.96 6.83 -7.22
N LYS A 30 -5.63 7.90 -7.97
CA LYS A 30 -6.53 9.04 -8.15
C LYS A 30 -7.86 8.62 -8.77
N CYS A 31 -7.85 7.82 -9.84
CA CYS A 31 -9.06 7.28 -10.46
C CYS A 31 -9.89 6.46 -9.46
N ASN A 32 -9.24 5.53 -8.75
CA ASN A 32 -9.93 4.68 -7.78
C ASN A 32 -10.63 5.49 -6.68
N VAL A 33 -9.95 6.48 -6.09
CA VAL A 33 -10.52 7.34 -5.04
C VAL A 33 -11.67 8.17 -5.60
N LEU A 34 -11.47 8.87 -6.72
CA LEU A 34 -12.48 9.77 -7.28
C LEU A 34 -13.74 9.01 -7.72
N THR A 35 -13.60 7.84 -8.35
CA THR A 35 -14.74 7.02 -8.76
C THR A 35 -15.54 6.51 -7.55
N GLN A 36 -14.88 6.14 -6.45
CA GLN A 36 -15.59 5.73 -5.23
C GLN A 36 -16.46 6.87 -4.65
N LEU A 37 -16.00 8.11 -4.77
CA LEU A 37 -16.70 9.30 -4.26
C LEU A 37 -17.93 9.72 -5.10
N GLU A 38 -18.18 9.08 -6.25
CA GLU A 38 -19.43 9.25 -7.02
C GLU A 38 -20.64 8.67 -6.27
N SER A 39 -20.41 7.66 -5.42
CA SER A 39 -21.45 7.11 -4.54
C SER A 39 -21.67 8.05 -3.35
N ARG A 40 -22.90 8.57 -3.22
CA ARG A 40 -23.29 9.45 -2.10
C ARG A 40 -23.04 8.81 -0.74
N LEU A 41 -23.30 7.50 -0.59
CA LEU A 41 -23.09 6.81 0.68
C LEU A 41 -21.60 6.77 1.06
N VAL A 42 -20.74 6.43 0.09
CA VAL A 42 -19.28 6.42 0.28
C VAL A 42 -18.76 7.82 0.58
N LEU A 43 -19.29 8.84 -0.10
CA LEU A 43 -18.95 10.23 0.14
C LEU A 43 -19.29 10.67 1.57
N PHE A 44 -20.48 10.34 2.07
CA PHE A 44 -20.88 10.67 3.45
C PHE A 44 -20.01 9.97 4.50
N GLU A 45 -19.69 8.70 4.27
CA GLU A 45 -18.78 7.95 5.14
C GLU A 45 -17.38 8.58 5.16
N ASP A 46 -16.84 8.94 3.99
CA ASP A 46 -15.53 9.58 3.88
C ASP A 46 -15.47 10.92 4.62
N ILE A 47 -16.51 11.75 4.50
CA ILE A 47 -16.61 13.01 5.26
C ILE A 47 -16.55 12.75 6.76
N GLY A 48 -17.37 11.82 7.25
CA GLY A 48 -17.42 11.47 8.67
C GLY A 48 -16.06 10.96 9.17
N ARG A 49 -15.45 10.04 8.43
CA ARG A 49 -14.13 9.49 8.74
C ARG A 49 -13.05 10.55 8.79
N GLN A 50 -13.00 11.46 7.80
CA GLN A 50 -11.99 12.52 7.77
C GLN A 50 -12.15 13.51 8.94
N ILE A 51 -13.38 13.91 9.26
CA ILE A 51 -13.65 14.78 10.41
C ILE A 51 -13.25 14.10 11.72
N LEU A 52 -13.57 12.83 11.89
CA LEU A 52 -13.24 12.08 13.12
C LEU A 52 -11.74 11.79 13.25
N THR A 53 -11.03 11.57 12.14
CA THR A 53 -9.60 11.21 12.15
C THR A 53 -8.70 12.44 12.16
N TYR A 54 -9.02 13.45 11.37
CA TYR A 54 -8.15 14.61 11.10
C TYR A 54 -8.74 15.95 11.58
N GLY A 55 -9.98 15.96 12.09
CA GLY A 55 -10.67 17.19 12.51
C GLY A 55 -11.11 18.10 11.35
N LYS A 56 -10.84 17.71 10.10
CA LYS A 56 -11.20 18.47 8.91
C LYS A 56 -11.53 17.55 7.74
N ARG A 57 -12.35 18.06 6.82
CA ARG A 57 -12.56 17.45 5.51
C ARG A 57 -11.52 17.99 4.52
N GLU A 58 -10.80 17.09 3.90
CA GLU A 58 -9.88 17.37 2.81
C GLU A 58 -10.62 17.35 1.46
N GLY A 59 -10.30 18.31 0.60
CA GLY A 59 -10.87 18.38 -0.74
C GLY A 59 -10.23 17.36 -1.69
N THR A 60 -10.97 16.94 -2.73
CA THR A 60 -10.45 16.00 -3.73
C THR A 60 -9.23 16.54 -4.48
N ALA A 61 -9.16 17.85 -4.72
CA ALA A 61 -7.99 18.49 -5.33
C ALA A 61 -6.74 18.44 -4.43
N GLU A 62 -6.89 18.71 -3.12
CA GLU A 62 -5.80 18.62 -2.15
C GLU A 62 -5.29 17.17 -2.04
N MET A 63 -6.21 16.20 -1.99
CA MET A 63 -5.88 14.77 -2.02
C MET A 63 -5.10 14.39 -3.30
N CYS A 64 -5.56 14.82 -4.48
CA CYS A 64 -4.86 14.54 -5.73
C CYS A 64 -3.46 15.15 -5.77
N ALA A 65 -3.30 16.39 -5.29
CA ALA A 65 -2.00 17.05 -5.20
C ALA A 65 -1.03 16.29 -4.29
N LYS A 66 -1.51 15.75 -3.15
CA LYS A 66 -0.69 14.92 -2.26
C LYS A 66 -0.26 13.61 -2.92
N ILE A 67 -1.15 12.97 -3.68
CA ILE A 67 -0.81 11.76 -4.45
C ILE A 67 0.26 12.09 -5.50
N ASP A 68 0.12 13.21 -6.20
CA ASP A 68 1.06 13.68 -7.22
C ASP A 68 2.42 14.08 -6.65
N ALA A 69 2.47 14.51 -5.40
CA ALA A 69 3.71 14.84 -4.70
C ALA A 69 4.56 13.62 -4.29
N VAL A 70 4.01 12.40 -4.33
CA VAL A 70 4.74 11.18 -3.94
C VAL A 70 5.86 10.89 -4.94
N THR A 71 7.08 10.76 -4.42
CA THR A 71 8.31 10.47 -5.16
C THR A 71 8.70 8.99 -5.10
N ALA A 72 9.59 8.55 -5.99
CA ALA A 72 10.14 7.19 -5.94
C ALA A 72 10.93 6.94 -4.65
N GLN A 73 11.57 7.98 -4.12
CA GLN A 73 12.32 7.94 -2.86
C GLN A 73 11.37 7.68 -1.68
N ASP A 74 10.22 8.36 -1.60
CA ASP A 74 9.22 8.14 -0.55
C ASP A 74 8.76 6.68 -0.50
N ILE A 75 8.51 6.09 -1.68
CA ILE A 75 8.12 4.67 -1.81
C ILE A 75 9.24 3.76 -1.29
N GLN A 76 10.48 4.03 -1.69
CA GLN A 76 11.62 3.21 -1.29
C GLN A 76 11.89 3.30 0.23
N GLU A 77 11.80 4.49 0.82
CA GLU A 77 11.95 4.69 2.27
C GLU A 77 10.88 3.94 3.06
N ILE A 78 9.62 4.01 2.62
CA ILE A 78 8.52 3.27 3.25
C ILE A 78 8.73 1.76 3.10
N ALA A 79 9.15 1.29 1.92
CA ALA A 79 9.41 -0.12 1.68
C ALA A 79 10.55 -0.64 2.58
N ARG A 80 11.66 0.09 2.70
CA ARG A 80 12.76 -0.22 3.64
C ARG A 80 12.26 -0.31 5.07
N LYS A 81 11.47 0.68 5.51
CA LYS A 81 10.90 0.66 6.86
C LYS A 81 9.96 -0.53 7.08
N ALA A 82 9.19 -0.92 6.07
CA ALA A 82 8.26 -2.04 6.16
C ALA A 82 8.98 -3.38 6.31
N ILE A 83 10.05 -3.63 5.54
CA ILE A 83 10.77 -4.91 5.58
C ILE A 83 11.63 -5.11 6.83
N THR A 84 11.98 -4.04 7.56
CA THR A 84 12.76 -4.17 8.82
C THR A 84 12.00 -4.82 9.97
N LYS A 85 10.66 -4.94 9.85
CA LYS A 85 9.82 -5.52 10.90
C LYS A 85 9.46 -6.97 10.56
N PRO A 86 9.31 -7.85 11.57
CA PRO A 86 8.82 -9.20 11.34
C PRO A 86 7.47 -9.20 10.62
N PRO A 87 7.24 -10.08 9.63
CA PRO A 87 5.97 -10.15 8.95
C PRO A 87 4.87 -10.67 9.88
N THR A 88 3.63 -10.28 9.61
CA THR A 88 2.44 -10.86 10.23
C THR A 88 1.82 -11.84 9.24
N LEU A 89 1.68 -13.12 9.63
CA LEU A 89 1.14 -14.17 8.78
C LEU A 89 -0.21 -14.66 9.30
N ALA A 90 -1.19 -14.70 8.41
CA ALA A 90 -2.45 -15.41 8.61
C ALA A 90 -2.75 -16.25 7.36
N SER A 91 -3.27 -17.46 7.53
CA SER A 91 -3.59 -18.37 6.43
C SER A 91 -4.89 -19.10 6.72
N VAL A 92 -5.73 -19.25 5.69
CA VAL A 92 -7.06 -19.87 5.77
C VAL A 92 -7.26 -20.77 4.57
N GLY A 93 -7.72 -22.00 4.80
CA GLY A 93 -8.03 -22.97 3.74
C GLY A 93 -8.17 -24.38 4.30
N GLU A 94 -8.73 -25.29 3.49
CA GLU A 94 -8.93 -26.69 3.87
C GLU A 94 -7.60 -27.45 4.05
N ASN A 95 -6.56 -27.04 3.33
CA ASN A 95 -5.22 -27.60 3.43
C ASN A 95 -4.15 -26.51 3.50
N ILE A 96 -3.70 -26.20 4.71
CA ILE A 96 -2.63 -25.22 4.98
C ILE A 96 -1.22 -25.82 4.93
N SER A 97 -1.08 -27.13 4.69
CA SER A 97 0.22 -27.83 4.73
C SER A 97 1.20 -27.34 3.66
N ASN A 98 0.69 -26.72 2.61
CA ASN A 98 1.50 -26.11 1.54
C ASN A 98 1.94 -24.67 1.87
N VAL A 99 1.49 -24.10 3.00
CA VAL A 99 1.96 -22.81 3.48
C VAL A 99 3.29 -23.03 4.20
N PRO A 100 4.37 -22.33 3.80
CA PRO A 100 5.65 -22.43 4.47
C PRO A 100 5.57 -22.01 5.94
N ALA A 101 6.49 -22.52 6.75
CA ALA A 101 6.57 -22.17 8.17
C ALA A 101 6.80 -20.65 8.34
N TYR A 102 6.35 -20.11 9.47
CA TYR A 102 6.51 -18.69 9.77
C TYR A 102 7.98 -18.26 9.73
N GLU A 103 8.86 -19.07 10.30
CA GLU A 103 10.29 -18.83 10.39
C GLU A 103 10.93 -18.77 8.99
N GLU A 104 10.47 -19.64 8.07
CA GLU A 104 10.90 -19.63 6.68
C GLU A 104 10.47 -18.32 6.00
N ILE A 105 9.22 -17.91 6.18
CA ILE A 105 8.68 -16.67 5.58
C ILE A 105 9.40 -15.45 6.16
N ALA A 106 9.63 -15.40 7.48
CA ALA A 106 10.34 -14.31 8.14
C ALA A 106 11.79 -14.18 7.64
N SER A 107 12.45 -15.31 7.35
CA SER A 107 13.80 -15.32 6.79
C SER A 107 13.89 -14.61 5.44
N TRP A 108 12.81 -14.58 4.64
CA TRP A 108 12.80 -13.92 3.33
C TRP A 108 12.83 -12.40 3.40
N PHE A 109 12.43 -11.82 4.54
CA PHE A 109 12.48 -10.37 4.78
C PHE A 109 13.73 -9.93 5.55
N SER A 110 14.51 -10.91 6.03
CA SER A 110 15.75 -10.68 6.78
C SER A 110 16.90 -10.44 5.80
N HIS A 111 17.25 -9.18 5.55
CA HIS A 111 18.44 -8.75 4.80
C HIS A 111 19.39 -7.96 5.69
#